data_AF-A0A1G1HBQ2-F1
#
_entry.id   AF-A0A1G1HBQ2-F1
#
_cell.length_a   1.000
_cell.length_b   1.000
_cell.length_c   1.000
_cell.angle_alpha   90.00
_cell.angle_beta   90.00
_cell.angle_gamma   90.00
#
_symmetry.space_group_name_H-M   'P 1'
#
loop_
_entity.id
_entity.type
_entity.pdbx_description
1 polymer ?
#
loop_
_entity_poly.entity_id
_entity_poly.type
_entity_poly.pdbx_seq_one_letter_code
_entity_poly.pdbx_strand_id
1 'polypeptide(L)'
;MRIEQLTYNAQNISPAKDIEKAAKGFESFFIYYMLKVMRESVPKSGLMGSGMSEDIYTSLMDEKIAEGIASKGGLGLSDLMTRHIIKEHENKK
;
A
#
# COMPACT_ATOMS: atom_id res chain seq x y z
N MET A 1 -12.30 -0.10 35.13
CA MET A 1 -10.83 -0.15 34.90
C MET A 1 -10.38 -0.92 33.66
N ARG A 2 -10.60 -2.24 33.47
CA ARG A 2 -10.12 -2.95 32.24
C ARG A 2 -10.96 -2.66 30.98
N ILE A 3 -12.26 -2.46 31.14
CA ILE A 3 -13.17 -2.08 30.04
C ILE A 3 -12.93 -0.62 29.60
N GLU A 4 -12.65 0.28 30.54
CA GLU A 4 -12.32 1.69 30.26
C GLU A 4 -10.99 1.86 29.53
N GLN A 5 -9.99 1.01 29.81
CA GLN A 5 -8.74 0.99 29.03
C GLN A 5 -8.95 0.51 27.59
N LEU A 6 -9.87 -0.44 27.37
CA LEU A 6 -10.20 -0.92 26.03
C LEU A 6 -10.95 0.15 25.22
N THR A 7 -11.87 0.90 25.83
CA THR A 7 -12.53 2.04 25.17
C THR A 7 -11.60 3.24 24.98
N TYR A 8 -10.70 3.52 25.93
CA TYR A 8 -9.67 4.55 25.80
C TYR A 8 -8.69 4.25 24.66
N ASN A 9 -8.32 2.98 24.47
CA ASN A 9 -7.46 2.57 23.36
C ASN A 9 -8.19 2.58 22.01
N ALA A 10 -9.49 2.27 21.98
CA ALA A 10 -10.31 2.39 20.77
C ALA A 10 -10.54 3.86 20.36
N GLN A 11 -10.62 4.78 21.34
CA GLN A 11 -10.75 6.23 21.10
C GLN A 11 -9.42 6.92 20.73
N ASN A 12 -8.27 6.32 21.06
CA ASN A 12 -6.93 6.82 20.71
C ASN A 12 -6.36 6.25 19.40
N ILE A 13 -7.17 5.50 18.64
CA ILE A 13 -6.87 5.25 17.23
C ILE A 13 -7.18 6.56 16.50
N SER A 14 -6.18 7.43 16.38
CA SER A 14 -6.34 8.68 15.65
C SER A 14 -6.80 8.35 14.22
N PRO A 15 -7.94 8.89 13.74
CA PRO A 15 -8.40 8.69 12.37
C PRO A 15 -7.29 8.96 11.35
N ALA A 16 -6.41 9.93 11.65
CA ALA A 16 -5.27 10.25 10.81
C ALA A 16 -4.29 9.09 10.64
N LYS A 17 -4.02 8.31 11.71
CA LYS A 17 -3.08 7.17 11.67
C LYS A 17 -3.65 6.00 10.86
N ASP A 18 -4.96 5.75 10.96
CA ASP A 18 -5.62 4.73 10.16
C ASP A 18 -5.72 5.13 8.69
N ILE A 19 -6.01 6.40 8.42
CA ILE A 19 -6.01 6.97 7.07
C ILE A 19 -4.60 6.86 6.46
N GLU A 20 -3.56 7.21 7.21
CA GLU A 20 -2.16 7.09 6.74
C GLU A 20 -1.81 5.64 6.44
N LYS A 21 -2.18 4.69 7.31
CA LYS A 21 -1.93 3.26 7.11
C LYS A 21 -2.66 2.73 5.86
N ALA A 22 -3.93 3.10 5.69
CA ALA A 22 -4.71 2.72 4.52
C ALA A 22 -4.13 3.34 3.23
N ALA A 23 -3.71 4.61 3.27
CA ALA A 23 -3.12 5.31 2.14
C ALA A 23 -1.77 4.71 1.73
N LYS A 24 -0.91 4.34 2.69
CA LYS A 24 0.34 3.59 2.44
C LYS A 24 0.07 2.20 1.84
N GLY A 25 -0.95 1.50 2.33
CA GLY A 25 -1.37 0.22 1.76
C GLY A 25 -1.84 0.35 0.30
N PHE A 26 -2.58 1.41 -0.02
CA PHE A 26 -3.00 1.70 -1.39
C PHE A 26 -1.82 2.04 -2.30
N GLU A 27 -0.88 2.87 -1.84
CA GLU A 27 0.33 3.20 -2.60
C GLU A 27 1.17 1.94 -2.88
N SER A 28 1.32 1.05 -1.89
CA SER A 28 1.98 -0.25 -2.07
C SER A 28 1.28 -1.09 -3.15
N PHE A 29 -0.05 -1.20 -3.11
CA PHE A 29 -0.80 -1.92 -4.14
C PHE A 29 -0.60 -1.30 -5.54
N PHE A 30 -0.61 0.03 -5.62
CA PHE A 30 -0.42 0.74 -6.88
C PHE A 30 0.98 0.50 -7.46
N ILE A 31 2.04 0.57 -6.63
CA ILE A 31 3.41 0.28 -7.05
C ILE A 31 3.53 -1.18 -7.52
N TYR A 32 2.95 -2.12 -6.77
CA TYR A 32 2.91 -3.53 -7.18
C TYR A 32 2.26 -3.70 -8.56
N TYR A 33 1.12 -3.04 -8.79
CA TYR A 33 0.45 -3.08 -10.08
C TYR A 33 1.31 -2.47 -11.20
N MET A 34 2.01 -1.37 -10.93
CA MET A 34 2.97 -0.79 -11.89
C MET A 34 4.08 -1.77 -12.26
N LEU A 35 4.71 -2.42 -11.26
CA LEU A 35 5.76 -3.41 -11.49
C LEU A 35 5.26 -4.58 -12.36
N LYS A 36 4.05 -5.06 -12.05
CA LYS A 36 3.40 -6.12 -12.83
C LYS A 36 3.20 -5.69 -14.29
N VAL A 37 2.60 -4.53 -14.53
CA VAL A 37 2.35 -4.02 -15.90
C VAL A 37 3.66 -3.77 -16.66
N MET A 38 4.68 -3.23 -15.99
CA MET A 38 6.01 -3.05 -16.59
C MET A 38 6.60 -4.40 -17.04
N ARG A 39 6.47 -5.46 -16.22
CA ARG A 39 6.96 -6.80 -16.56
C ARG A 39 6.17 -7.44 -17.70
N GLU A 40 4.84 -7.27 -17.70
CA GLU A 40 3.97 -7.74 -18.79
C GLU A 40 4.29 -7.04 -20.13
N SER A 41 4.82 -5.82 -20.08
CA SER A 41 5.21 -5.07 -21.29
C SER A 41 6.53 -5.52 -21.93
N VAL A 42 7.37 -6.28 -21.21
CA VAL A 42 8.62 -6.81 -21.75
C VAL A 42 8.32 -8.07 -22.57
N PRO A 43 8.65 -8.11 -23.88
CA PRO A 43 8.44 -9.31 -24.69
C PRO A 43 9.19 -10.50 -24.09
N LYS A 44 8.49 -11.61 -23.84
CA LYS A 44 9.13 -12.85 -23.38
C LYS A 44 10.03 -13.40 -24.50
N SER A 45 11.33 -13.12 -24.44
CA SER A 45 12.30 -13.62 -25.41
C SER A 45 12.65 -15.09 -25.11
N GLY A 46 12.13 -16.02 -25.91
CA GLY A 46 12.77 -17.32 -26.21
C GLY A 46 12.79 -18.43 -25.13
N LEU A 47 12.22 -19.58 -25.51
CA LEU A 47 12.55 -20.96 -25.11
C LEU A 47 12.32 -21.47 -23.67
N MET A 48 12.08 -20.63 -22.67
CA MET A 48 11.53 -21.08 -21.38
C MET A 48 10.35 -20.20 -21.00
N GLY A 49 9.14 -20.75 -21.08
CA GLY A 49 7.98 -20.10 -20.47
C GLY A 49 8.20 -19.99 -18.97
N SER A 50 7.93 -18.82 -18.39
CA SER A 50 8.01 -18.63 -16.95
C SER A 50 7.20 -19.72 -16.25
N GLY A 51 7.86 -20.48 -15.38
CA GLY A 51 7.19 -21.57 -14.66
C GLY A 51 6.23 -20.99 -13.61
N MET A 52 5.16 -21.71 -13.26
CA MET A 52 4.23 -21.28 -12.20
C MET A 52 4.97 -20.89 -10.89
N SER A 53 6.03 -21.62 -10.55
CA SER A 53 6.87 -21.32 -9.38
C SER A 53 7.63 -19.98 -9.50
N GLU A 54 8.10 -19.66 -10.71
CA GLU A 54 8.79 -18.40 -10.99
C GLU A 54 7.81 -17.22 -10.94
N ASP A 55 6.62 -17.37 -11.51
CA ASP A 55 5.56 -16.36 -11.47
C ASP A 55 5.13 -16.05 -10.03
N ILE A 56 4.95 -17.09 -9.20
CA ILE A 56 4.62 -16.94 -7.78
C ILE A 56 5.76 -16.23 -7.03
N TYR A 57 7.00 -16.69 -7.19
CA TYR A 57 8.15 -16.07 -6.54
C TYR A 57 8.32 -14.60 -6.93
N THR A 58 8.19 -14.31 -8.23
CA THR A 58 8.26 -12.96 -8.77
C THR A 58 7.15 -12.07 -8.22
N SER A 59 5.93 -12.57 -8.13
CA SER A 59 4.79 -11.82 -7.57
C SER A 59 5.02 -11.47 -6.10
N LEU A 60 5.52 -12.43 -5.30
CA LEU A 60 5.86 -12.20 -3.89
C LEU A 60 7.02 -11.20 -3.73
N MET A 61 8.01 -11.27 -4.62
CA MET A 61 9.12 -10.33 -4.66
C MET A 61 8.62 -8.92 -4.99
N ASP A 62 7.79 -8.78 -6.04
CA ASP A 62 7.22 -7.50 -6.46
C ASP A 62 6.35 -6.89 -5.33
N GLU A 63 5.61 -7.71 -4.57
CA GLU A 63 4.85 -7.28 -3.39
C GLU A 63 5.77 -6.69 -2.30
N LYS A 64 6.87 -7.37 -1.94
CA LYS A 64 7.81 -6.87 -0.93
C LYS A 64 8.59 -5.65 -1.37
N ILE A 65 8.93 -5.56 -2.65
CA ILE A 65 9.51 -4.35 -3.23
C ILE A 65 8.52 -3.19 -3.09
N ALA A 66 7.26 -3.40 -3.47
CA ALA A 66 6.23 -2.37 -3.40
C ALA A 66 5.96 -1.89 -1.97
N GLU A 67 5.86 -2.81 -1.00
CA GLU A 67 5.74 -2.49 0.43
C GLU A 67 6.93 -1.64 0.91
N GLY A 68 8.15 -2.02 0.51
CA GLY A 68 9.38 -1.32 0.88
C GLY A 68 9.48 0.09 0.29
N ILE A 69 9.04 0.26 -0.96
CA ILE A 69 8.99 1.56 -1.63
C ILE A 69 7.95 2.46 -0.96
N ALA A 70 6.71 1.98 -0.80
CA ALA A 70 5.63 2.74 -0.16
C ALA A 70 5.97 3.14 1.28
N SER A 71 6.60 2.24 2.06
CA SER A 71 7.00 2.54 3.44
C SER A 71 8.00 3.68 3.56
N LYS A 72 8.79 3.94 2.52
CA LYS A 72 9.77 5.04 2.45
C LYS A 72 9.20 6.33 1.80
N GLY A 73 7.89 6.37 1.52
CA GLY A 73 7.22 7.51 0.88
C GLY A 73 7.10 7.41 -0.64
N GLY A 74 7.56 6.31 -1.24
CA GLY A 74 7.32 5.88 -2.62
C GLY A 74 7.11 6.99 -3.65
N LEU A 75 5.86 7.13 -4.11
CA LEU A 75 5.43 8.08 -5.13
C LEU A 75 4.78 9.33 -4.50
N GLY A 76 4.68 9.40 -3.17
CA GLY A 76 3.98 10.45 -2.43
C GLY A 76 2.45 10.35 -2.52
N LEU A 77 1.92 9.23 -3.02
CA LEU A 77 0.48 9.05 -3.20
C LEU A 77 -0.23 8.91 -1.85
N SER A 78 0.40 8.23 -0.88
CA SER A 78 -0.14 8.10 0.47
C SER A 78 -0.40 9.47 1.08
N ASP A 79 0.56 10.38 0.95
CA ASP A 79 0.49 11.71 1.57
C ASP A 79 -0.55 12.58 0.89
N LEU A 80 -0.69 12.48 -0.44
CA LEU A 80 -1.74 13.17 -1.18
C LEU A 80 -3.13 12.71 -0.72
N MET A 81 -3.34 11.40 -0.59
CA MET A 81 -4.60 10.84 -0.12
C MET A 81 -4.90 11.24 1.32
N THR A 82 -3.93 11.13 2.23
CA THR A 82 -4.10 11.51 3.63
C THR A 82 -4.43 13.00 3.76
N ARG A 83 -3.72 13.88 3.05
CA ARG A 83 -4.05 15.31 3.03
C ARG A 83 -5.46 15.59 2.52
N HIS A 84 -5.87 14.93 1.43
CA HIS A 84 -7.21 15.13 0.86
C HIS A 84 -8.31 14.67 1.81
N ILE A 85 -8.18 13.46 2.38
CA ILE A 85 -9.19 12.90 3.29
C ILE A 85 -9.28 13.71 4.58
N ILE A 86 -8.14 14.16 5.15
CA ILE A 86 -8.15 15.01 6.36
C ILE A 86 -8.81 16.36 6.06
N LYS A 87 -8.46 17.01 4.93
CA LYS A 87 -9.05 18.29 4.53
C LYS A 87 -10.57 18.17 4.34
N GLU A 88 -11.05 17.11 3.69
CA GLU A 88 -12.48 16.85 3.52
C GLU A 88 -13.20 16.58 4.85
N HIS A 89 -12.53 15.93 5.80
CA HIS A 89 -13.08 15.69 7.13
C HIS A 89 -13.17 16.99 7.96
N GLU A 90 -12.25 17.94 7.78
CA GLU A 90 -12.29 19.25 8.44
C GLU A 90 -13.38 20.18 7.88
N ASN A 91 -13.59 20.17 6.56
CA ASN A 91 -14.61 21.00 5.89
C ASN A 91 -16.07 20.61 6.22
N LYS A 92 -16.29 19.44 6.82
CA LYS A 92 -17.62 18.93 7.20
C LYS A 92 -17.99 19.16 8.67
N LYS A 93 -17.13 19.84 9.44
CA LYS A 93 -17.43 20.31 10.80
C LYS A 93 -17.81 21.78 10.78
#